data_AF-A0A2D8A4S5-F1
#
_entry.id   AF-A0A2D8A4S5-F1
#
_cell.length_a   1.000
_cell.length_b   1.000
_cell.length_c   1.000
_cell.angle_alpha   90.00
_cell.angle_beta   90.00
_cell.angle_gamma   90.00
#
_symmetry.space_group_name_H-M   'P 1'
#
loop_
_entity.id
_entity.type
_entity.pdbx_description
1 polymer ?
#
loop_
_entity_poly.entity_id
_entity_poly.type
_entity_poly.pdbx_seq_one_letter_code
_entity_poly.pdbx_strand_id
1 'polypeptide(L)'
;MAIDFEALVFLILSVATVGGAIGCVYGKRVAHSLLFLMLTFFGVAGIFVLASAEMLAAVQILVYLGSVMLVVQFGVMLTRRQIQEGDIE
;
A
#
# COMPACT_ATOMS: atom_id res chain seq x y z
N MET A 1 -3.11 30.11 12.17
CA MET A 1 -2.89 28.84 11.44
C MET A 1 -4.26 28.34 11.02
N ALA A 2 -4.74 28.79 9.86
CA ALA A 2 -5.95 28.22 9.27
C ALA A 2 -5.53 26.91 8.59
N ILE A 3 -6.33 25.85 8.75
CA ILE A 3 -6.09 24.62 8.00
C ILE A 3 -6.57 24.91 6.58
N ASP A 4 -5.62 25.01 5.64
CA ASP A 4 -5.93 25.16 4.23
C ASP A 4 -6.51 23.84 3.68
N PHE A 5 -7.34 23.92 2.64
CA PHE A 5 -7.99 22.74 2.05
C PHE A 5 -6.96 21.68 1.62
N GLU A 6 -5.85 22.12 1.03
CA GLU A 6 -4.73 21.24 0.66
C GLU A 6 -4.13 20.52 1.89
N ALA A 7 -3.94 21.23 3.00
CA ALA A 7 -3.44 20.67 4.24
C ALA A 7 -4.42 19.63 4.84
N LEU A 8 -5.73 19.85 4.71
CA LEU A 8 -6.75 18.89 5.13
C LEU A 8 -6.66 17.59 4.31
N VAL A 9 -6.57 17.69 2.98
CA VAL A 9 -6.45 16.51 2.10
C VAL A 9 -5.13 15.79 2.36
N PHE A 10 -4.03 16.52 2.51
CA PHE A 10 -2.72 15.97 2.87
C PHE A 10 -2.77 15.19 4.18
N LEU A 11 -3.43 15.73 5.21
CA LEU A 11 -3.54 15.09 6.51
C LEU A 11 -4.35 13.80 6.44
N ILE A 12 -5.47 13.80 5.71
CA ILE A 12 -6.28 12.59 5.48
C ILE A 12 -5.47 11.51 4.76
N LEU A 13 -4.79 11.86 3.66
CA LEU A 13 -3.96 10.92 2.91
C LEU A 13 -2.79 10.40 3.76
N SER A 14 -2.11 11.28 4.49
CA SER A 14 -0.99 10.89 5.35
C SER A 14 -1.41 9.94 6.46
N VAL A 15 -2.54 10.21 7.13
CA VAL A 15 -3.10 9.31 8.14
C VAL A 15 -3.51 7.97 7.52
N ALA A 16 -4.13 7.98 6.34
CA ALA A 16 -4.49 6.74 5.63
C ALA A 16 -3.24 5.93 5.22
N THR A 17 -2.19 6.59 4.74
CA THR A 17 -0.91 5.95 4.38
C THR A 17 -0.23 5.34 5.59
N VAL A 18 -0.10 6.08 6.69
CA VAL A 18 0.53 5.57 7.92
C VAL A 18 -0.34 4.47 8.56
N GLY A 19 -1.66 4.65 8.58
CA GLY A 19 -2.61 3.64 9.06
C GLY A 19 -2.54 2.35 8.23
N GLY A 20 -2.40 2.47 6.91
CA GLY A 20 -2.12 1.35 6.01
C GLY A 20 -0.80 0.66 6.32
N ALA A 21 0.28 1.41 6.53
CA ALA A 21 1.58 0.83 6.86
C ALA A 21 1.55 0.06 8.19
N ILE A 22 0.88 0.62 9.21
CA ILE A 22 0.64 -0.05 10.49
C ILE A 22 -0.20 -1.32 10.28
N GLY A 23 -1.30 -1.23 9.55
CA GLY A 23 -2.16 -2.38 9.24
C GLY A 23 -1.43 -3.49 8.48
N CYS A 24 -0.49 -3.14 7.61
CA CYS A 24 0.35 -4.08 6.88
C CYS A 24 1.26 -4.87 7.84
N VAL A 25 1.85 -4.22 8.84
CA VAL A 25 2.78 -4.87 9.78
C VAL A 25 2.04 -5.72 10.81
N TYR A 26 0.90 -5.24 11.32
CA TYR A 26 0.13 -5.93 12.36
C TYR A 26 -0.91 -6.93 11.81
N GLY A 27 -1.00 -7.09 10.48
CA GLY A 27 -1.95 -7.96 9.83
C GLY A 27 -1.70 -9.45 10.11
N LYS A 28 -2.61 -10.10 10.85
CA LYS A 28 -2.53 -11.54 11.13
C LYS A 28 -2.65 -12.43 9.88
N ARG A 29 -3.33 -11.92 8.84
CA ARG A 29 -3.48 -12.59 7.56
C ARG A 29 -2.68 -11.84 6.51
N VAL A 30 -1.89 -12.59 5.78
CA VAL A 30 -1.04 -12.08 4.71
C VAL A 30 -1.85 -11.34 3.64
N ALA A 31 -3.00 -11.90 3.24
CA ALA A 31 -3.90 -11.22 2.30
C ALA A 31 -4.36 -9.84 2.79
N HIS A 32 -4.67 -9.70 4.08
CA HIS A 32 -5.06 -8.42 4.66
C HIS A 32 -3.87 -7.45 4.71
N SER A 33 -2.70 -7.95 5.08
CA SER A 33 -1.46 -7.16 5.12
C SER A 33 -1.16 -6.54 3.75
N LEU A 34 -1.35 -7.31 2.68
CA LEU A 34 -1.12 -6.84 1.33
C LEU A 34 -2.17 -5.81 0.86
N LEU A 35 -3.43 -5.95 1.25
CA LEU A 35 -4.45 -4.93 1.00
C LEU A 35 -4.11 -3.60 1.70
N PHE A 36 -3.61 -3.65 2.93
CA PHE A 36 -3.13 -2.48 3.65
C PHE A 36 -1.89 -1.83 3.01
N LEU A 37 -0.99 -2.64 2.48
CA LEU A 37 0.14 -2.14 1.70
C LEU A 37 -0.33 -1.46 0.40
N MET A 38 -1.38 -1.97 -0.24
CA MET A 38 -1.97 -1.36 -1.43
C MET A 38 -2.57 0.02 -1.13
N LEU A 39 -3.29 0.13 0.00
CA LEU A 39 -3.77 1.42 0.53
C LEU A 39 -2.62 2.40 0.75
N THR A 40 -1.50 1.92 1.30
CA THR A 40 -0.30 2.72 1.56
C THR A 40 0.27 3.30 0.26
N PHE A 41 0.47 2.47 -0.76
CA PHE A 41 0.98 2.93 -2.07
C PHE A 41 0.02 3.88 -2.78
N PHE A 42 -1.28 3.67 -2.65
CA PHE A 42 -2.27 4.57 -3.21
C PHE A 42 -2.25 5.94 -2.51
N GLY A 43 -2.15 5.96 -1.18
CA GLY A 43 -2.02 7.20 -0.41
C GLY A 43 -0.73 7.97 -0.75
N VAL A 44 0.40 7.28 -0.94
CA VAL A 44 1.65 7.90 -1.40
C VAL A 44 1.49 8.52 -2.80
N ALA A 45 0.80 7.84 -3.72
CA ALA A 45 0.52 8.41 -5.03
C ALA A 45 -0.32 9.70 -4.93
N GLY A 46 -1.33 9.73 -4.06
CA GLY A 46 -2.10 10.94 -3.78
C GLY A 46 -1.27 12.08 -3.17
N ILE A 47 -0.33 11.76 -2.28
CA ILE A 47 0.61 12.75 -1.72
C ILE A 47 1.51 13.33 -2.81
N PHE A 48 1.98 12.52 -3.76
CA PHE A 48 2.76 13.02 -4.90
C PHE A 48 1.94 13.95 -5.81
N VAL A 49 0.64 13.68 -6.00
CA VAL A 49 -0.24 14.61 -6.72
C VAL A 49 -0.34 15.96 -5.99
N LEU A 50 -0.54 15.95 -4.66
CA LEU A 50 -0.56 17.18 -3.86
C LEU A 50 0.77 17.94 -3.92
N ALA A 51 1.89 17.22 -3.92
CA ALA A 51 3.23 17.80 -4.03
C ALA A 51 3.58 18.31 -5.45
N SER A 52 2.59 18.39 -6.36
CA SER A 52 2.80 18.77 -7.77
C SER A 52 3.83 17.89 -8.50
N ALA A 53 3.96 16.63 -8.07
CA ALA A 53 4.92 15.66 -8.57
C ALA A 53 4.22 14.60 -9.43
N GLU A 54 3.59 15.04 -10.52
CA GLU A 54 2.72 14.22 -11.37
C GLU A 54 3.44 13.00 -11.99
N MET A 55 4.67 13.19 -12.45
CA MET A 55 5.48 12.11 -13.02
C MET A 55 5.78 11.02 -11.97
N LEU A 56 6.07 11.42 -10.73
CA LEU A 56 6.30 10.49 -9.62
C LEU A 56 5.02 9.79 -9.21
N ALA A 57 3.88 10.48 -9.18
CA ALA A 57 2.58 9.88 -8.92
C ALA A 57 2.23 8.81 -9.98
N ALA A 58 2.45 9.10 -11.25
CA ALA A 58 2.23 8.15 -12.35
C ALA A 58 3.14 6.92 -12.21
N VAL A 59 4.43 7.11 -11.94
CA VAL A 59 5.37 5.99 -11.69
C VAL A 59 4.96 5.19 -10.46
N GLN A 60 4.49 5.83 -9.40
CA GLN A 60 4.00 5.15 -8.19
C GLN A 60 2.85 4.18 -8.51
N ILE A 61 1.90 4.61 -9.33
CA ILE A 61 0.76 3.76 -9.70
C ILE A 61 1.22 2.66 -10.67
N LEU A 62 1.96 3.00 -11.72
CA LEU A 62 2.33 2.06 -12.77
C LEU A 62 3.33 1.00 -12.29
N VAL A 63 4.37 1.41 -11.57
CA VAL A 63 5.48 0.53 -11.16
C VAL A 63 5.19 -0.13 -9.82
N TYR A 64 4.90 0.65 -8.78
CA TYR A 64 4.72 0.06 -7.44
C TYR A 64 3.36 -0.62 -7.29
N LEU A 65 2.26 0.05 -7.65
CA LEU A 65 0.92 -0.49 -7.46
C LEU A 65 0.55 -1.51 -8.55
N GLY A 66 0.96 -1.27 -9.78
CA GLY A 66 0.73 -2.15 -10.93
C GLY A 66 1.68 -3.35 -10.96
N SER A 67 2.98 -3.12 -11.14
CA SER A 67 3.94 -4.22 -11.38
C SER A 67 4.41 -4.90 -10.09
N VAL A 68 5.10 -4.17 -9.22
CA VAL A 68 5.79 -4.75 -8.06
C VAL A 68 4.79 -5.36 -7.07
N MET A 69 3.72 -4.62 -6.74
CA MET A 69 2.73 -5.08 -5.77
C MET A 69 2.01 -6.33 -6.24
N LEU A 70 1.55 -6.40 -7.50
CA LEU A 70 0.86 -7.60 -7.99
C LEU A 70 1.79 -8.82 -7.99
N VAL A 71 3.06 -8.65 -8.37
CA VAL A 71 4.05 -9.73 -8.30
C VAL A 71 4.25 -10.20 -6.86
N VAL A 72 4.39 -9.29 -5.90
CA VAL A 72 4.50 -9.64 -4.48
C VAL A 72 3.23 -10.34 -3.99
N GLN A 73 2.05 -9.83 -4.36
CA GLN A 73 0.77 -10.41 -3.98
C GLN A 73 0.66 -11.87 -4.45
N PHE A 74 0.91 -12.12 -5.74
CA PHE A 74 0.87 -13.46 -6.29
C PHE A 74 1.94 -14.36 -5.69
N GLY A 75 3.19 -13.88 -5.59
CA GLY A 75 4.30 -14.66 -5.03
C GLY A 75 4.01 -15.11 -3.61
N VAL A 76 3.58 -14.19 -2.76
CA VAL A 76 3.29 -14.47 -1.35
C VAL A 76 2.07 -15.39 -1.18
N MET A 77 1.02 -15.22 -1.99
CA MET A 77 -0.16 -16.11 -1.95
C MET A 77 0.18 -17.54 -2.38
N LEU A 78 1.08 -17.71 -3.35
CA LEU A 78 1.54 -19.02 -3.81
C LEU A 78 2.42 -19.71 -2.76
N THR A 79 3.37 -19.00 -2.14
CA THR A 79 4.25 -19.58 -1.12
C THR A 79 3.50 -20.03 0.14
N ARG A 80 2.43 -19.32 0.54
CA ARG A 80 1.66 -19.69 1.73
C ARG A 80 0.94 -21.04 1.60
N ARG A 81 0.52 -21.43 0.39
CA ARG A 81 -0.11 -22.75 0.17
C ARG A 81 0.88 -23.88 0.39
N GLN A 82 2.11 -23.73 -0.08
CA GLN A 82 3.15 -24.77 -0.04
C GLN A 82 3.59 -25.12 1.39
N ILE A 83 3.68 -24.14 2.30
CA ILE A 83 4.04 -24.39 3.71
C ILE A 83 2.96 -25.21 4.43
N GLN A 84 1.68 -25.06 4.03
CA GLN A 84 0.56 -25.68 4.72
C GLN A 84 0.33 -27.14 4.30
N GLU A 85 0.87 -27.57 3.15
CA GLU A 85 0.77 -28.94 2.64
C GLU A 85 1.91 -29.85 3.13
N GLY A 86 3.08 -29.28 3.51
CA GLY A 86 4.24 -30.05 3.97
C GLY A 86 4.19 -30.56 5.42
N ASP A 87 3.15 -30.22 6.18
CA ASP A 87 2.93 -30.64 7.57
C ASP A 87 1.88 -31.77 7.71
N ILE A 88 1.42 -32.37 6.59
CA ILE A 88 0.37 -33.41 6.57
C ILE A 88 0.93 -34.82 6.23
N GLU A 89 2.24 -34.97 6.03
CA GLU A 89 2.89 -36.30 5.92
C GLU A 89 3.50 -36.77 7.24
#